data_AF-A0A7W0VXN2-F1
#
_entry.id   AF-A0A7W0VXN2-F1
#
_cell.length_a   1.000
_cell.length_b   1.000
_cell.length_c   1.000
_cell.angle_alpha   90.00
_cell.angle_beta   90.00
_cell.angle_gamma   90.00
#
_symmetry.space_group_name_H-M   'P 1'
#
loop_
_entity.id
_entity.type
_entity.pdbx_description
1 polymer ?
#
loop_
_entity_poly.entity_id
_entity_poly.type
_entity_poly.pdbx_seq_one_letter_code
_entity_poly.pdbx_strand_id
1 'polypeptide(L)'
;MRTVGLLVLLCLVLGTTGCKSKDGEAAAPDPAAVKAQQELVARRDALLAQKQKLQSEATSLEVQIKEGKAAGKDVTELEQKQADVKKQMDEQDSNLTNTSSELSTLSSKLDAVGGIAAREAAVAKREAEVALREKEAFQRMRDVVAAEGASADRWKESCNTGGSPMIIQQVAPPKGGNYSRKEVDALVGRAKASMSKKGLMSADLGAQANLEGEVTKALSESDWTRGYILASQLVQTIDAIQINRGFIGAKVQRLQNRVKSANVDEGTQAQLTEGLKDVLQKYGDQDFAAANRKINQLWSLLK
;
A
#
# COMPACT_ATOMS: atom_id res chain seq x y z
N MET A 1 12.75 -10.67 48.32
CA MET A 1 12.11 -11.79 47.61
C MET A 1 11.11 -11.24 46.60
N ARG A 2 11.36 -11.58 45.32
CA ARG A 2 10.39 -11.94 44.26
C ARG A 2 9.35 -10.90 43.83
N THR A 3 9.51 -10.22 42.68
CA THR A 3 9.26 -10.68 41.28
C THR A 3 7.86 -11.24 41.02
N VAL A 4 7.02 -10.45 40.35
CA VAL A 4 6.02 -10.85 39.32
C VAL A 4 5.85 -9.57 38.46
N GLY A 5 6.10 -9.48 37.16
CA GLY A 5 6.05 -10.50 36.11
C GLY A 5 5.00 -10.04 35.11
N LEU A 6 5.34 -9.17 34.15
CA LEU A 6 4.52 -8.97 32.95
C LEU A 6 5.41 -9.17 31.73
N LEU A 7 5.14 -10.29 31.08
CA LEU A 7 5.74 -10.83 29.88
C LEU A 7 4.75 -10.58 28.74
N VAL A 8 5.28 -10.47 27.52
CA VAL A 8 4.58 -10.48 26.22
C VAL A 8 4.11 -9.11 25.68
N LEU A 9 4.92 -8.52 24.80
CA LEU A 9 4.41 -8.29 23.44
C LEU A 9 5.49 -8.58 22.41
N LEU A 10 5.12 -9.54 21.56
CA LEU A 10 5.83 -10.17 20.47
C LEU A 10 6.22 -9.15 19.40
N CYS A 11 7.52 -8.96 19.16
CA CYS A 11 8.02 -8.23 17.99
C CYS A 11 7.67 -9.02 16.72
N LEU A 12 6.65 -8.57 16.00
CA LEU A 12 6.32 -9.05 14.66
C LEU A 12 7.30 -8.40 13.67
N VAL A 13 8.45 -9.05 13.47
CA VAL A 13 9.36 -8.76 12.34
C VAL A 13 9.05 -9.79 11.25
N LEU A 14 8.18 -9.43 10.32
CA LEU A 14 8.06 -10.11 9.03
C LEU A 14 7.99 -9.04 7.94
N GLY A 15 8.97 -9.12 7.04
CA GLY A 15 9.33 -8.07 6.11
C GLY A 15 8.34 -7.84 4.97
N THR A 16 8.37 -6.61 4.48
CA THR A 16 7.96 -6.27 3.12
C THR A 16 9.22 -5.86 2.35
N THR A 17 9.67 -6.75 1.47
CA THR A 17 10.59 -6.42 0.39
C THR A 17 9.81 -5.74 -0.73
N GLY A 18 10.20 -4.52 -1.08
CA GLY A 18 10.02 -4.00 -2.44
C GLY A 18 9.06 -2.82 -2.66
N CYS A 19 9.48 -1.62 -2.30
CA CYS A 19 9.39 -0.44 -3.17
C CYS A 19 10.56 0.50 -2.87
N LYS A 20 11.49 0.58 -3.82
CA LYS A 20 12.71 1.37 -3.76
C LYS A 20 12.38 2.82 -4.17
N SER A 21 11.92 3.60 -3.20
CA SER A 21 12.04 5.06 -3.23
C SER A 21 13.19 5.43 -2.28
N LYS A 22 14.36 5.71 -2.85
CA LYS A 22 15.39 6.47 -2.13
C LYS A 22 14.81 7.88 -1.98
N ASP A 23 14.28 8.19 -0.80
CA ASP A 23 14.30 9.51 -0.15
C ASP A 23 13.43 9.48 1.10
N GLY A 24 14.08 9.62 2.27
CA GLY A 24 13.47 10.16 3.49
C GLY A 24 12.74 9.18 4.40
N GLU A 25 13.45 8.22 5.00
CA GLU A 25 13.08 7.74 6.34
C GLU A 25 13.11 8.94 7.28
N ALA A 26 11.93 9.38 7.74
CA ALA A 26 11.81 10.48 8.67
C ALA A 26 12.33 10.01 10.04
N ALA A 27 13.57 10.39 10.35
CA ALA A 27 14.17 10.15 11.65
C ALA A 27 13.28 10.77 12.74
N ALA A 28 12.98 10.01 13.80
CA ALA A 28 12.28 10.51 14.97
C ALA A 28 12.97 11.79 15.48
N PRO A 29 12.20 12.78 15.98
CA PRO A 29 12.78 14.00 16.52
C PRO A 29 13.79 13.65 17.61
N ASP A 30 15.00 14.19 17.49
CA ASP A 30 16.11 13.91 18.39
C ASP A 30 15.67 14.21 19.85
N PRO A 31 15.64 13.21 20.76
CA PRO A 31 15.27 13.41 22.15
C PRO A 31 16.13 14.48 22.84
N ALA A 32 17.37 14.68 22.40
CA ALA A 32 18.24 15.73 22.92
C ALA A 32 17.72 17.13 22.55
N ALA A 33 17.19 17.31 21.34
CA ALA A 33 16.65 18.58 20.87
C ALA A 33 15.36 18.97 21.64
N VAL A 34 14.49 18.00 21.92
CA VAL A 34 13.27 18.22 22.73
C VAL A 34 13.64 18.62 24.16
N LYS A 35 14.62 17.94 24.76
CA LYS A 35 15.11 18.27 26.10
C LYS A 35 15.72 19.67 26.17
N ALA A 36 16.52 20.05 25.16
CA ALA A 36 17.09 21.39 25.07
C ALA A 36 16.01 22.49 24.97
N GLN A 37 14.92 22.23 24.24
CA GLN A 37 13.79 23.16 24.16
C GLN A 37 13.09 23.32 25.53
N GLN A 38 12.85 22.22 26.24
CA GLN A 38 12.25 22.26 27.58
C GLN A 38 13.10 23.04 28.58
N GLU A 39 14.42 22.88 28.52
CA GLU A 39 15.36 23.61 29.39
C GLU A 39 15.36 25.12 29.11
N LEU A 40 15.32 25.53 27.83
CA LEU A 40 15.21 26.94 27.46
C LEU A 40 13.88 27.57 27.88
N VAL A 41 12.77 26.82 27.77
CA VAL A 41 11.46 27.26 28.27
C VAL A 41 11.51 27.45 29.79
N ALA A 42 12.04 26.48 30.53
CA ALA A 42 12.19 26.59 31.98
C ALA A 42 13.07 27.77 32.39
N ARG A 43 14.16 28.03 31.65
CA ARG A 43 15.04 29.19 31.88
C ARG A 43 14.32 30.50 31.63
N ARG A 44 13.55 30.63 30.55
CA ARG A 44 12.72 31.81 30.26
C ARG A 44 11.73 32.08 31.40
N ASP A 45 11.04 31.05 31.85
CA ASP A 45 10.02 31.19 32.89
C ASP A 45 10.65 31.60 34.24
N ALA A 46 11.84 31.08 34.56
CA ALA A 46 12.62 31.51 35.71
C ALA A 46 13.04 32.99 35.62
N LEU A 47 13.51 33.45 34.45
CA LEU A 47 13.88 34.86 34.22
C LEU A 47 12.65 35.78 34.34
N LEU A 48 11.49 35.38 33.82
CA LEU A 48 10.24 36.13 33.97
C LEU A 48 9.81 36.25 35.43
N ALA A 49 9.90 35.16 36.20
CA ALA A 49 9.61 35.18 37.63
C ALA A 49 10.58 36.09 38.40
N GLN A 50 11.87 36.08 38.05
CA GLN A 50 12.87 36.96 38.64
C GLN A 50 12.60 38.44 38.32
N LYS A 51 12.25 38.75 37.06
CA LYS A 51 11.86 40.09 36.64
C LYS A 51 10.65 40.59 37.43
N GLN A 52 9.64 39.75 37.63
CA GLN A 52 8.45 40.14 38.40
C GLN A 52 8.78 40.46 39.86
N LYS A 53 9.71 39.71 40.47
CA LYS A 53 10.22 40.02 41.82
C LYS A 53 10.94 41.36 41.87
N LEU A 54 11.88 41.59 40.96
CA LEU A 54 12.62 42.87 40.88
C LEU A 54 11.68 44.06 40.64
N GLN A 55 10.65 43.90 39.81
CA GLN A 55 9.65 44.94 39.58
C GLN A 55 8.83 45.25 40.84
N SER A 56 8.46 44.23 41.61
CA SER A 56 7.78 44.43 42.89
C SER A 56 8.67 45.13 43.92
N GLU A 57 9.96 44.79 43.95
CA GLU A 57 10.95 45.42 44.82
C GLU A 57 11.20 46.88 44.43
N ALA A 58 11.35 47.17 43.14
CA ALA A 58 11.48 48.53 42.62
C ALA A 58 10.27 49.42 43.00
N THR A 59 9.06 48.87 42.89
CA THR A 59 7.83 49.57 43.27
C THR A 59 7.77 49.82 44.77
N SER A 60 8.16 48.83 45.59
CA SER A 60 8.24 48.98 47.05
C SER A 60 9.27 50.04 47.46
N LEU A 61 10.46 50.02 46.85
CA LEU A 61 11.50 51.02 47.09
C LEU A 61 11.02 52.42 46.69
N GLU A 62 10.31 52.55 45.56
CA GLU A 62 9.75 53.85 45.14
C GLU A 62 8.78 54.43 46.17
N VAL A 63 7.92 53.59 46.75
CA VAL A 63 7.01 54.01 47.83
C VAL A 63 7.79 54.43 49.08
N GLN A 64 8.77 53.63 49.52
CA GLN A 64 9.61 53.95 50.67
C GLN A 64 10.42 55.25 50.47
N ILE A 65 10.91 55.50 49.26
CA ILE A 65 11.60 56.75 48.92
C ILE A 65 10.63 57.94 49.03
N LYS A 66 9.40 57.83 48.51
CA LYS A 66 8.39 58.90 48.59
C LYS A 66 8.01 59.20 50.04
N GLU A 67 7.79 58.17 50.85
CA GLU A 67 7.46 58.30 52.28
C GLU A 67 8.65 58.89 53.07
N GLY A 68 9.87 58.42 52.81
CA GLY A 68 11.09 58.92 53.43
C GLY A 68 11.34 60.40 53.14
N LYS A 69 11.14 60.82 51.89
CA LYS A 69 11.22 62.24 51.47
C LYS A 69 10.17 63.09 52.15
N ALA A 70 8.92 62.63 52.23
CA ALA A 70 7.84 63.34 52.92
C ALA A 70 8.11 63.48 54.43
N ALA A 71 8.78 62.50 55.03
CA ALA A 71 9.20 62.52 56.43
C ALA A 71 10.52 63.27 56.69
N GLY A 72 11.17 63.83 55.67
CA GLY A 72 12.45 64.55 55.80
C GLY A 72 13.65 63.67 56.17
N LYS A 73 13.59 62.36 55.89
CA LYS A 73 14.68 61.41 56.13
C LYS A 73 15.68 61.40 54.96
N ASP A 74 16.91 61.00 55.23
CA ASP A 74 17.89 60.69 54.19
C ASP A 74 17.48 59.40 53.47
N VAL A 75 17.34 59.47 52.14
CA VAL A 75 16.90 58.36 51.27
C VAL A 75 17.98 57.93 50.27
N THR A 76 19.20 58.45 50.39
CA THR A 76 20.28 58.23 49.41
C THR A 76 20.58 56.73 49.19
N GLU A 77 20.59 55.93 50.27
CA GLU A 77 20.80 54.48 50.18
C GLU A 77 19.65 53.76 49.46
N LEU A 78 18.40 54.21 49.64
CA LEU A 78 17.23 53.64 48.97
C LEU A 78 17.23 53.98 47.49
N GLU A 79 17.61 55.19 47.12
CA GLU A 79 17.76 55.60 45.71
C GLU A 79 18.86 54.80 45.02
N GLN A 80 19.96 54.51 45.71
CA GLN A 80 21.03 53.66 45.18
C GLN A 80 20.55 52.21 44.98
N LYS A 81 19.84 51.64 45.96
CA LYS A 81 19.21 50.30 45.81
C LYS A 81 18.22 50.27 44.64
N GLN A 82 17.41 51.31 44.47
CA GLN A 82 16.47 51.41 43.35
C GLN A 82 17.21 51.44 42.01
N ALA A 83 18.32 52.18 41.91
CA ALA A 83 19.14 52.23 40.70
C ALA A 83 19.78 50.86 40.39
N ASP A 84 20.24 50.13 41.40
CA ASP A 84 20.83 48.80 41.23
C ASP A 84 19.79 47.75 40.83
N VAL A 85 18.59 47.77 41.44
CA VAL A 85 17.46 46.91 41.02
C VAL A 85 17.08 47.20 39.57
N LYS A 86 17.08 48.46 39.15
CA LYS A 86 16.79 48.84 37.76
C LYS A 86 17.83 48.31 36.78
N LYS A 87 19.12 48.39 37.13
CA LYS A 87 20.19 47.75 36.32
C LYS A 87 19.99 46.24 36.20
N GLN A 88 19.64 45.57 37.30
CA GLN A 88 19.33 44.14 37.26
C GLN A 88 18.14 43.82 36.36
N MET A 89 17.10 44.67 36.33
CA MET A 89 15.99 44.51 35.40
C MET A 89 16.43 44.64 33.93
N ASP A 90 17.29 45.61 33.61
CA ASP A 90 17.82 45.80 32.25
C ASP A 90 18.69 44.60 31.81
N GLU A 91 19.51 44.05 32.71
CA GLU A 91 20.27 42.81 32.46
C GLU A 91 19.36 41.61 32.22
N GLN A 92 18.27 41.48 33.00
CA GLN A 92 17.27 40.42 32.82
C GLN A 92 16.54 40.54 31.48
N ASP A 93 16.27 41.76 31.00
CA ASP A 93 15.64 41.99 29.70
C ASP A 93 16.55 41.62 28.53
N SER A 94 17.86 41.88 28.65
CA SER A 94 18.85 41.37 27.71
C SER A 94 18.88 39.83 27.69
N ASN A 95 18.88 39.20 28.86
CA ASN A 95 18.86 37.74 28.99
C ASN A 95 17.58 37.11 28.42
N LEU A 96 16.42 37.73 28.64
CA LEU A 96 15.14 37.30 28.07
C LEU A 96 15.14 37.40 26.55
N THR A 97 15.67 38.49 25.99
CA THR A 97 15.78 38.69 24.55
C THR A 97 16.67 37.61 23.91
N ASN A 98 17.82 37.33 24.53
CA ASN A 98 18.73 36.27 24.08
C ASN A 98 18.05 34.89 24.13
N THR A 99 17.44 34.54 25.26
CA THR A 99 16.73 33.25 25.44
C THR A 99 15.58 33.11 24.43
N SER A 100 14.84 34.18 24.16
CA SER A 100 13.77 34.17 23.17
C SER A 100 14.29 33.97 21.74
N SER A 101 15.43 34.58 21.40
CA SER A 101 16.06 34.40 20.09
C SER A 101 16.57 32.97 19.87
N GLU A 102 17.17 32.35 20.90
CA GLU A 102 17.59 30.94 20.89
C GLU A 102 16.39 30.02 20.71
N LEU A 103 15.29 30.29 21.42
CA LEU A 103 14.06 29.49 21.35
C LEU A 103 13.39 29.59 19.98
N SER A 104 13.39 30.78 19.35
CA SER A 104 12.89 30.95 17.98
C SER A 104 13.73 30.19 16.95
N THR A 105 15.06 30.21 17.11
CA THR A 105 15.98 29.48 16.24
C THR A 105 15.79 27.98 16.40
N LEU A 106 15.67 27.49 17.63
CA LEU A 106 15.44 26.08 17.91
C LEU A 106 14.07 25.62 17.42
N SER A 107 13.02 26.44 17.58
CA SER A 107 11.68 26.18 17.05
C SER A 107 11.70 26.06 15.53
N SER A 108 12.34 27.00 14.82
CA SER A 108 12.41 26.94 13.35
C SER A 108 13.14 25.68 12.84
N LYS A 109 14.18 25.23 13.55
CA LYS A 109 14.86 23.96 13.28
C LYS A 109 13.96 22.77 13.59
N LEU A 110 13.22 22.82 14.69
CA LEU A 110 12.27 21.79 15.06
C LEU A 110 11.08 21.73 14.10
N ASP A 111 10.59 22.84 13.55
CA ASP A 111 9.48 22.89 12.59
C ASP A 111 9.91 22.38 11.22
N ALA A 112 11.16 22.67 10.81
CA ALA A 112 11.78 22.06 9.64
C ALA A 112 11.88 20.52 9.77
N VAL A 113 12.00 20.01 11.01
CA VAL A 113 11.95 18.58 11.35
C VAL A 113 10.50 18.12 11.65
N GLY A 114 9.62 19.03 12.08
CA GLY A 114 8.31 18.83 12.70
C GLY A 114 7.16 18.67 11.72
N GLY A 115 7.44 18.75 10.42
CA GLY A 115 6.56 18.22 9.38
C GLY A 115 6.18 16.75 9.62
N ILE A 116 6.89 16.02 10.49
CA ILE A 116 6.60 14.64 10.88
C ILE A 116 5.29 14.53 11.67
N ALA A 117 5.01 15.35 12.68
CA ALA A 117 3.77 15.22 13.46
C ALA A 117 2.52 15.48 12.61
N ALA A 118 2.59 16.45 11.69
CA ALA A 118 1.54 16.68 10.70
C ALA A 118 1.42 15.53 9.68
N ARG A 119 2.54 14.92 9.29
CA ARG A 119 2.55 13.72 8.44
C ARG A 119 1.99 12.50 9.17
N GLU A 120 2.31 12.30 10.43
CA GLU A 120 1.79 11.22 11.28
C GLU A 120 0.29 11.37 11.48
N ALA A 121 -0.21 12.57 11.77
CA ALA A 121 -1.65 12.83 11.82
C ALA A 121 -2.33 12.54 10.47
N ALA A 122 -1.69 12.89 9.35
CA ALA A 122 -2.20 12.58 8.02
C ALA A 122 -2.16 11.07 7.70
N VAL A 123 -1.14 10.33 8.17
CA VAL A 123 -1.04 8.88 8.04
C VAL A 123 -2.10 8.19 8.90
N ALA A 124 -2.25 8.57 10.17
CA ALA A 124 -3.29 8.04 11.06
C ALA A 124 -4.69 8.24 10.48
N LYS A 125 -4.96 9.39 9.85
CA LYS A 125 -6.22 9.62 9.14
C LYS A 125 -6.41 8.67 7.96
N ARG A 126 -5.37 8.43 7.15
CA ARG A 126 -5.43 7.48 6.03
C ARG A 126 -5.63 6.05 6.52
N GLU A 127 -4.97 5.66 7.60
CA GLU A 127 -5.14 4.34 8.22
C GLU A 127 -6.57 4.14 8.74
N ALA A 128 -7.15 5.15 9.38
CA ALA A 128 -8.55 5.11 9.81
C ALA A 128 -9.52 4.98 8.61
N GLU A 129 -9.27 5.69 7.51
CA GLU A 129 -10.07 5.56 6.29
C GLU A 129 -9.92 4.17 5.65
N VAL A 130 -8.71 3.59 5.65
CA VAL A 130 -8.47 2.23 5.14
C VAL A 130 -9.19 1.20 6.01
N ALA A 131 -9.08 1.29 7.33
CA ALA A 131 -9.77 0.40 8.26
C ALA A 131 -11.30 0.44 8.07
N LEU A 132 -11.86 1.62 7.79
CA LEU A 132 -13.29 1.77 7.49
C LEU A 132 -13.69 1.09 6.17
N ARG A 133 -12.88 1.24 5.11
CA ARG A 133 -13.12 0.55 3.83
C ARG A 133 -12.98 -0.96 3.94
N GLU A 134 -12.03 -1.44 4.75
CA GLU A 134 -11.87 -2.87 5.03
C GLU A 134 -13.08 -3.43 5.77
N LYS A 135 -13.61 -2.70 6.76
CA LYS A 135 -14.85 -3.06 7.45
C LYS A 135 -16.03 -3.15 6.48
N GLU A 136 -16.20 -2.16 5.60
CA GLU A 136 -17.25 -2.19 4.56
C GLU A 136 -17.06 -3.35 3.57
N ALA A 137 -15.82 -3.63 3.16
CA ALA A 137 -15.51 -4.76 2.28
C ALA A 137 -15.83 -6.10 2.95
N PHE A 138 -15.48 -6.26 4.22
CA PHE A 138 -15.82 -7.45 5.01
C PHE A 138 -17.33 -7.62 5.15
N GLN A 139 -18.07 -6.53 5.35
CA GLN A 139 -19.53 -6.57 5.45
C GLN A 139 -20.17 -7.00 4.13
N ARG A 140 -19.73 -6.43 3.00
CA ARG A 140 -20.15 -6.88 1.66
C ARG A 140 -19.82 -8.35 1.42
N MET A 141 -18.66 -8.83 1.86
CA MET A 141 -18.28 -10.23 1.71
C MET A 141 -19.22 -11.15 2.52
N ARG A 142 -19.58 -10.75 3.75
CA ARG A 142 -20.58 -11.47 4.55
C ARG A 142 -21.95 -11.51 3.87
N ASP A 143 -22.38 -10.41 3.27
CA ASP A 143 -23.67 -10.34 2.57
C ASP A 143 -23.69 -11.26 1.35
N VAL A 144 -22.60 -11.30 0.58
CA VAL A 144 -22.44 -12.22 -0.55
C VAL A 144 -22.48 -13.67 -0.09
N VAL A 145 -21.72 -14.03 0.95
CA VAL A 145 -21.72 -15.41 1.48
C VAL A 145 -23.11 -15.80 2.00
N ALA A 146 -23.83 -14.88 2.65
CA ALA A 146 -25.21 -15.13 3.10
C ALA A 146 -26.18 -15.33 1.91
N ALA A 147 -26.05 -14.52 0.85
CA ALA A 147 -26.86 -14.64 -0.35
C ALA A 147 -26.56 -15.94 -1.12
N GLU A 148 -25.30 -16.37 -1.17
CA GLU A 148 -24.90 -17.66 -1.73
C GLU A 148 -25.47 -18.82 -0.90
N GLY A 149 -25.39 -18.74 0.44
CA GLY A 149 -26.01 -19.71 1.34
C GLY A 149 -27.52 -19.85 1.12
N ALA A 150 -28.24 -18.73 1.08
CA ALA A 150 -29.68 -18.72 0.79
C ALA A 150 -30.02 -19.23 -0.62
N SER A 151 -29.12 -19.07 -1.59
CA SER A 151 -29.29 -19.62 -2.93
C SER A 151 -29.02 -21.12 -2.96
N ALA A 152 -28.04 -21.60 -2.20
CA ALA A 152 -27.77 -23.03 -2.00
C ALA A 152 -28.93 -23.74 -1.28
N ASP A 153 -29.51 -23.11 -0.25
CA ASP A 153 -30.68 -23.64 0.45
C ASP A 153 -31.91 -23.71 -0.48
N ARG A 154 -32.19 -22.63 -1.22
CA ARG A 154 -33.24 -22.64 -2.27
C ARG A 154 -32.99 -23.71 -3.32
N TRP A 155 -31.74 -23.93 -3.72
CA TRP A 155 -31.39 -25.00 -4.66
C TRP A 155 -31.66 -26.38 -4.06
N LYS A 156 -31.24 -26.61 -2.81
CA LYS A 156 -31.50 -27.84 -2.06
C LYS A 156 -32.99 -28.13 -1.93
N GLU A 157 -33.80 -27.12 -1.59
CA GLU A 157 -35.26 -27.23 -1.52
C GLU A 157 -35.86 -27.54 -2.90
N SER A 158 -35.43 -26.83 -3.96
CA SER A 158 -35.90 -27.10 -5.33
C SER A 158 -35.54 -28.50 -5.83
N CYS A 159 -34.41 -29.07 -5.41
CA CYS A 159 -34.01 -30.43 -5.72
C CYS A 159 -34.77 -31.49 -4.89
N ASN A 160 -35.21 -31.17 -3.67
CA ASN A 160 -35.91 -32.12 -2.80
C ASN A 160 -37.43 -32.14 -2.98
N THR A 161 -38.06 -31.03 -3.40
CA THR A 161 -39.54 -30.91 -3.41
C THR A 161 -40.20 -31.28 -4.73
N GLY A 162 -39.44 -31.67 -5.76
CA GLY A 162 -40.03 -32.23 -6.97
C GLY A 162 -39.16 -32.00 -8.18
N GLY A 163 -38.41 -33.03 -8.59
CA GLY A 163 -37.66 -32.96 -9.82
C GLY A 163 -36.82 -34.20 -10.02
N SER A 164 -37.24 -35.01 -11.00
CA SER A 164 -36.40 -35.94 -11.73
C SER A 164 -34.95 -35.44 -11.86
N PRO A 165 -33.95 -36.33 -11.80
CA PRO A 165 -32.54 -35.94 -11.77
C PRO A 165 -32.24 -34.96 -12.91
N MET A 166 -31.87 -33.72 -12.56
CA MET A 166 -31.26 -32.80 -13.48
C MET A 166 -29.84 -33.33 -13.76
N ILE A 167 -29.78 -34.19 -14.78
CA ILE A 167 -28.58 -34.50 -15.54
C ILE A 167 -27.88 -33.17 -15.79
N ILE A 168 -26.61 -33.06 -15.36
CA ILE A 168 -25.67 -32.03 -15.84
C ILE A 168 -25.96 -31.92 -17.32
N GLN A 169 -26.45 -30.76 -17.76
CA GLN A 169 -26.55 -30.47 -19.19
C GLN A 169 -25.11 -30.30 -19.69
N GLN A 170 -24.33 -31.41 -19.70
CA GLN A 170 -23.62 -31.85 -20.88
C GLN A 170 -24.57 -31.44 -21.98
N VAL A 171 -24.17 -30.45 -22.77
CA VAL A 171 -24.88 -30.09 -23.97
C VAL A 171 -25.09 -31.42 -24.66
N ALA A 172 -26.29 -31.99 -24.51
CA ALA A 172 -26.52 -33.34 -24.97
C ALA A 172 -26.20 -33.22 -26.45
N PRO A 173 -25.24 -34.02 -26.97
CA PRO A 173 -24.95 -33.96 -28.38
C PRO A 173 -26.32 -34.06 -29.07
N PRO A 174 -26.74 -33.07 -29.88
CA PRO A 174 -28.04 -33.11 -30.54
C PRO A 174 -28.26 -34.52 -31.04
N LYS A 175 -29.26 -35.19 -30.45
CA LYS A 175 -29.44 -36.63 -30.57
C LYS A 175 -29.43 -36.97 -32.07
N GLY A 176 -28.41 -37.72 -32.50
CA GLY A 176 -28.33 -38.27 -33.85
C GLY A 176 -27.54 -37.48 -34.90
N GLY A 177 -26.82 -36.41 -34.55
CA GLY A 177 -25.90 -35.75 -35.48
C GLY A 177 -24.62 -36.57 -35.67
N ASN A 178 -24.47 -37.30 -36.78
CA ASN A 178 -23.16 -37.81 -37.21
C ASN A 178 -22.28 -36.62 -37.58
N TYR A 179 -21.45 -36.15 -36.64
CA TYR A 179 -20.48 -35.11 -36.95
C TYR A 179 -19.46 -35.63 -37.94
N SER A 180 -19.21 -34.84 -38.97
CA SER A 180 -18.20 -35.13 -39.97
C SER A 180 -16.84 -34.62 -39.51
N ARG A 181 -15.77 -35.28 -39.98
CA ARG A 181 -14.40 -34.80 -39.83
C ARG A 181 -14.24 -33.32 -40.22
N LYS A 182 -14.93 -32.90 -41.29
CA LYS A 182 -14.91 -31.53 -41.81
C LYS A 182 -15.42 -30.51 -40.79
N GLU A 183 -16.44 -30.85 -40.02
CA GLU A 183 -17.01 -29.95 -39.00
C GLU A 183 -16.07 -29.82 -37.80
N VAL A 184 -15.47 -30.92 -37.35
CA VAL A 184 -14.48 -30.89 -36.27
C VAL A 184 -13.24 -30.12 -36.70
N ASP A 185 -12.72 -30.37 -37.91
CA ASP A 185 -11.57 -29.64 -38.46
C ASP A 185 -11.86 -28.13 -38.59
N ALA A 186 -13.08 -27.74 -38.97
CA ALA A 186 -13.49 -26.34 -39.04
C ALA A 186 -13.48 -25.66 -37.65
N LEU A 187 -13.96 -26.35 -36.61
CA LEU A 187 -13.91 -25.85 -35.23
C LEU A 187 -12.48 -25.73 -34.71
N VAL A 188 -11.63 -26.73 -34.95
CA VAL A 188 -10.22 -26.69 -34.59
C VAL A 188 -9.49 -25.56 -35.33
N GLY A 189 -9.78 -25.38 -36.61
CA GLY A 189 -9.26 -24.25 -37.41
C GLY A 189 -9.67 -22.90 -36.83
N ARG A 190 -10.94 -22.74 -36.43
CA ARG A 190 -11.45 -21.53 -35.77
C ARG A 190 -10.78 -21.29 -34.41
N ALA A 191 -10.63 -22.33 -33.60
CA ALA A 191 -9.95 -22.25 -32.30
C ALA A 191 -8.51 -21.76 -32.46
N LYS A 192 -7.74 -22.38 -33.37
CA LYS A 192 -6.35 -21.99 -33.66
C LYS A 192 -6.25 -20.56 -34.21
N ALA A 193 -7.14 -20.17 -35.12
CA ALA A 193 -7.19 -18.80 -35.64
C ALA A 193 -7.49 -17.78 -34.52
N SER A 194 -8.39 -18.12 -33.59
CA SER A 194 -8.77 -17.25 -32.48
C SER A 194 -7.65 -17.13 -31.44
N MET A 195 -6.95 -18.23 -31.14
CA MET A 195 -5.74 -18.22 -30.32
C MET A 195 -4.65 -17.38 -30.95
N SER A 196 -4.38 -17.55 -32.25
CA SER A 196 -3.38 -16.76 -32.97
C SER A 196 -3.73 -15.26 -32.97
N LYS A 197 -4.98 -14.92 -33.27
CA LYS A 197 -5.48 -13.52 -33.26
C LYS A 197 -5.34 -12.87 -31.89
N LYS A 198 -5.66 -13.60 -30.82
CA LYS A 198 -5.51 -13.14 -29.44
C LYS A 198 -4.08 -13.24 -28.93
N GLY A 199 -3.19 -13.98 -29.61
CA GLY A 199 -1.85 -14.28 -29.11
C GLY A 199 -1.86 -15.18 -27.87
N LEU A 200 -2.79 -16.12 -27.78
CA LEU A 200 -2.86 -17.10 -26.70
C LEU A 200 -1.93 -18.28 -26.99
N MET A 201 -1.29 -18.77 -25.94
CA MET A 201 -0.52 -20.01 -25.92
C MET A 201 -1.35 -21.11 -25.25
N SER A 202 -1.03 -22.38 -25.48
CA SER A 202 -1.70 -23.51 -24.80
C SER A 202 -1.63 -23.39 -23.27
N ALA A 203 -0.51 -22.90 -22.74
CA ALA A 203 -0.33 -22.61 -21.32
C ALA A 203 -1.25 -21.49 -20.77
N ASP A 204 -1.84 -20.66 -21.63
CA ASP A 204 -2.76 -19.61 -21.23
C ASP A 204 -4.19 -20.14 -20.98
N LEU A 205 -4.49 -21.36 -21.41
CA LEU A 205 -5.79 -22.02 -21.21
C LEU A 205 -5.97 -22.58 -19.79
N GLY A 206 -4.93 -22.52 -18.95
CA GLY A 206 -4.97 -22.96 -17.55
C GLY A 206 -5.29 -24.45 -17.42
N ALA A 207 -6.32 -24.79 -16.65
CA ALA A 207 -6.77 -26.18 -16.46
C ALA A 207 -7.17 -26.87 -17.78
N GLN A 208 -7.47 -26.10 -18.82
CA GLN A 208 -7.89 -26.59 -20.14
C GLN A 208 -6.73 -26.71 -21.15
N ALA A 209 -5.47 -26.59 -20.70
CA ALA A 209 -4.30 -26.68 -21.58
C ALA A 209 -4.21 -28.01 -22.36
N ASN A 210 -4.82 -29.08 -21.85
CA ASN A 210 -4.83 -30.41 -22.49
C ASN A 210 -5.92 -30.60 -23.54
N LEU A 211 -6.90 -29.67 -23.65
CA LEU A 211 -8.02 -29.82 -24.60
C LEU A 211 -7.55 -29.97 -26.04
N GLU A 212 -6.51 -29.26 -26.47
CA GLU A 212 -5.96 -29.41 -27.83
C GLU A 212 -5.42 -30.84 -28.07
N GLY A 213 -4.79 -31.44 -27.06
CA GLY A 213 -4.31 -32.81 -27.11
C GLY A 213 -5.45 -33.83 -27.13
N GLU A 214 -6.49 -33.60 -26.33
CA GLU A 214 -7.68 -34.45 -26.28
C GLU A 214 -8.50 -34.41 -27.58
N VAL A 215 -8.62 -33.22 -28.21
CA VAL A 215 -9.22 -33.10 -29.54
C VAL A 215 -8.40 -33.87 -30.58
N THR A 216 -7.07 -33.73 -30.55
CA THR A 216 -6.17 -34.45 -31.47
C THR A 216 -6.30 -35.97 -31.28
N LYS A 217 -6.40 -36.43 -30.03
CA LYS A 217 -6.63 -37.83 -29.69
C LYS A 217 -7.96 -38.34 -30.24
N ALA A 218 -9.05 -37.62 -30.00
CA ALA A 218 -10.38 -37.97 -30.53
C ALA A 218 -10.41 -38.03 -32.07
N LEU A 219 -9.72 -37.09 -32.74
CA LEU A 219 -9.55 -37.10 -34.20
C LEU A 219 -8.76 -38.34 -34.68
N SER A 220 -7.74 -38.77 -33.95
CA SER A 220 -6.97 -39.98 -34.28
C SER A 220 -7.74 -41.27 -34.06
N GLU A 221 -8.64 -41.29 -33.06
CA GLU A 221 -9.53 -42.41 -32.74
C GLU A 221 -10.78 -42.45 -33.65
N SER A 222 -10.90 -41.51 -34.60
CA SER A 222 -12.10 -41.33 -35.44
C SER A 222 -13.40 -41.13 -34.64
N ASP A 223 -13.31 -40.65 -33.40
CA ASP A 223 -14.44 -40.29 -32.55
C ASP A 223 -14.82 -38.84 -32.81
N TRP A 224 -15.55 -38.62 -33.91
CA TRP A 224 -15.96 -37.28 -34.36
C TRP A 224 -16.92 -36.58 -33.39
N THR A 225 -17.73 -37.35 -32.65
CA THR A 225 -18.67 -36.82 -31.66
C THR A 225 -17.92 -36.24 -30.47
N ARG A 226 -16.97 -37.00 -29.91
CA ARG A 226 -16.12 -36.49 -28.84
C ARG A 226 -15.23 -35.36 -29.32
N GLY A 227 -14.66 -35.48 -30.52
CA GLY A 227 -13.86 -34.44 -31.15
C GLY A 227 -14.62 -33.12 -31.30
N TYR A 228 -15.87 -33.17 -31.74
CA TYR A 228 -16.73 -32.00 -31.87
C TYR A 228 -17.01 -31.33 -30.52
N ILE A 229 -17.38 -32.11 -29.49
CA ILE A 229 -17.65 -31.59 -28.14
C ILE A 229 -16.41 -30.89 -27.58
N LEU A 230 -15.25 -31.56 -27.61
CA LEU A 230 -14.00 -31.01 -27.10
C LEU A 230 -13.54 -29.78 -27.91
N ALA A 231 -13.69 -29.80 -29.24
CA ALA A 231 -13.34 -28.66 -30.08
C ALA A 231 -14.27 -27.46 -29.82
N SER A 232 -15.57 -27.71 -29.59
CA SER A 232 -16.52 -26.66 -29.23
C SER A 232 -16.20 -26.04 -27.86
N GLN A 233 -15.84 -26.87 -26.88
CA GLN A 233 -15.40 -26.43 -25.56
C GLN A 233 -14.10 -25.62 -25.64
N LEU A 234 -13.17 -26.03 -26.50
CA LEU A 234 -11.93 -25.30 -26.76
C LEU A 234 -12.23 -23.91 -27.33
N VAL A 235 -13.10 -23.80 -28.35
CA VAL A 235 -13.53 -22.51 -28.91
C VAL A 235 -14.16 -21.62 -27.84
N GLN A 236 -15.09 -22.14 -27.05
CA GLN A 236 -15.74 -21.38 -25.97
C GLN A 236 -14.73 -20.90 -24.92
N THR A 237 -13.78 -21.74 -24.54
CA THR A 237 -12.72 -21.39 -23.59
C THR A 237 -11.85 -20.26 -24.14
N ILE A 238 -11.43 -20.35 -25.42
CA ILE A 238 -10.63 -19.33 -26.08
C ILE A 238 -11.40 -18.01 -26.18
N ASP A 239 -12.68 -18.06 -26.53
CA ASP A 239 -13.53 -16.88 -26.68
C ASP A 239 -13.77 -16.18 -25.35
N ALA A 240 -13.97 -16.94 -24.26
CA ALA A 240 -14.14 -16.43 -22.91
C ALA A 240 -12.89 -15.73 -22.35
N ILE A 241 -11.69 -16.07 -22.83
CA ILE A 241 -10.45 -15.42 -22.37
C ILE A 241 -10.41 -13.97 -22.85
N GLN A 242 -10.38 -13.06 -21.88
CA GLN A 242 -10.17 -11.63 -22.08
C GLN A 242 -8.71 -11.27 -21.77
N ILE A 243 -8.07 -10.55 -22.71
CA ILE A 243 -6.71 -10.03 -22.51
C ILE A 243 -6.81 -8.75 -21.71
N ASN A 244 -6.88 -8.89 -20.39
CA ASN A 244 -6.96 -7.78 -19.46
C ASN A 244 -5.69 -7.68 -18.59
N ARG A 245 -5.69 -6.71 -17.68
CA ARG A 245 -4.60 -6.47 -16.73
C ARG A 245 -4.20 -7.74 -15.95
N GLY A 246 -5.18 -8.52 -15.49
CA GLY A 246 -4.95 -9.76 -14.75
C GLY A 246 -4.32 -10.85 -15.62
N PHE A 247 -4.79 -10.98 -16.87
CA PHE A 247 -4.23 -11.93 -17.84
C PHE A 247 -2.74 -11.67 -18.10
N ILE A 248 -2.37 -10.42 -18.37
CA ILE A 248 -0.97 -10.05 -18.63
C ILE A 248 -0.10 -10.29 -17.38
N GLY A 249 -0.58 -9.92 -16.19
CA GLY A 249 0.13 -10.17 -14.94
C GLY A 249 0.41 -11.66 -14.71
N ALA A 250 -0.61 -12.51 -14.89
CA ALA A 250 -0.46 -13.96 -14.77
C ALA A 250 0.51 -14.52 -15.82
N LYS A 251 0.49 -13.99 -17.04
CA LYS A 251 1.37 -14.46 -18.13
C LYS A 251 2.83 -14.05 -17.89
N VAL A 252 3.09 -12.85 -17.37
CA VAL A 252 4.42 -12.42 -16.96
C VAL A 252 4.96 -13.30 -15.83
N GLN A 253 4.13 -13.66 -14.84
CA GLN A 253 4.55 -14.59 -13.79
C GLN A 253 4.93 -15.97 -14.34
N ARG A 254 4.13 -16.53 -15.26
CA ARG A 254 4.49 -17.79 -15.91
C ARG A 254 5.80 -17.70 -16.70
N LEU A 255 6.01 -16.59 -17.42
CA LEU A 255 7.26 -16.33 -18.13
C LEU A 255 8.43 -16.28 -17.14
N GLN A 256 8.32 -15.55 -16.03
CA GLN A 256 9.37 -15.49 -15.01
C GLN A 256 9.68 -16.85 -14.39
N ASN A 257 8.66 -17.66 -14.11
CA ASN A 257 8.87 -19.02 -13.61
C ASN A 257 9.61 -19.89 -14.64
N ARG A 258 9.28 -19.74 -15.92
CA ARG A 258 9.99 -20.42 -17.01
C ARG A 258 11.43 -19.96 -17.13
N VAL A 259 11.70 -18.65 -17.05
CA VAL A 259 13.06 -18.08 -17.05
C VAL A 259 13.87 -18.64 -15.89
N LYS A 260 13.30 -18.74 -14.69
CA LYS A 260 13.99 -19.33 -13.53
C LYS A 260 14.34 -20.80 -13.71
N SER A 261 13.47 -21.54 -14.42
CA SER A 261 13.70 -22.97 -14.68
C SER A 261 14.59 -23.23 -15.90
N ALA A 262 14.72 -22.26 -16.81
CA ALA A 262 15.58 -22.34 -17.98
C ALA A 262 16.96 -21.79 -17.60
N ASN A 263 18.02 -22.59 -17.74
CA ASN A 263 19.38 -22.08 -17.61
C ASN A 263 19.72 -21.22 -18.84
N VAL A 264 19.19 -19.99 -18.88
CA VAL A 264 19.41 -19.04 -19.97
C VAL A 264 20.81 -18.43 -19.89
N ASP A 265 21.43 -18.24 -21.05
CA ASP A 265 22.69 -17.51 -21.17
C ASP A 265 22.51 -16.01 -20.90
N GLU A 266 23.62 -15.33 -20.62
CA GLU A 266 23.65 -13.93 -20.22
C GLU A 266 23.10 -12.99 -21.32
N GLY A 267 23.30 -13.35 -22.60
CA GLY A 267 22.77 -12.61 -23.74
C GLY A 267 21.26 -12.69 -23.85
N THR A 268 20.69 -13.90 -23.70
CA THR A 268 19.24 -14.10 -23.68
C THR A 268 18.60 -13.46 -22.44
N GLN A 269 19.29 -13.47 -21.29
CA GLN A 269 18.82 -12.81 -20.07
C GLN A 269 18.75 -11.28 -20.24
N ALA A 270 19.70 -10.67 -20.93
CA ALA A 270 19.67 -9.24 -21.26
C ALA A 270 18.48 -8.90 -22.19
N GLN A 271 18.24 -9.71 -23.22
CA GLN A 271 17.10 -9.53 -24.13
C GLN A 271 15.75 -9.70 -23.42
N LEU A 272 15.63 -10.67 -22.50
CA LEU A 272 14.45 -10.86 -21.66
C LEU A 272 14.20 -9.65 -20.77
N THR A 273 15.25 -9.12 -20.13
CA THR A 273 15.14 -7.95 -19.25
C THR A 273 14.67 -6.72 -20.02
N GLU A 274 15.24 -6.47 -21.21
CA GLU A 274 14.85 -5.33 -22.02
C GLU A 274 13.44 -5.48 -22.59
N GLY A 275 13.08 -6.67 -23.09
CA GLY A 275 11.72 -6.90 -23.56
C GLY A 275 10.68 -6.85 -22.44
N LEU A 276 11.02 -7.21 -21.20
CA LEU A 276 10.12 -7.05 -20.05
C LEU A 276 9.88 -5.57 -19.71
N LYS A 277 10.84 -4.67 -19.93
CA LYS A 277 10.60 -3.23 -19.79
C LYS A 277 9.56 -2.74 -20.79
N ASP A 278 9.67 -3.15 -22.05
CA ASP A 278 8.71 -2.82 -23.11
C ASP A 278 7.30 -3.40 -22.79
N VAL A 279 7.24 -4.61 -22.22
CA VAL A 279 5.97 -5.18 -21.71
C VAL A 279 5.38 -4.32 -20.59
N LEU A 280 6.19 -3.86 -19.63
CA LEU A 280 5.73 -3.01 -18.53
C LEU A 280 5.27 -1.64 -19.02
N GLN A 281 5.93 -1.06 -20.02
CA GLN A 281 5.51 0.18 -20.66
C GLN A 281 4.14 0.01 -21.30
N LYS A 282 3.96 -1.00 -22.17
CA LYS A 282 2.68 -1.29 -22.83
C LYS A 282 1.56 -1.63 -21.83
N TYR A 283 1.92 -2.29 -20.73
CA TYR A 283 0.99 -2.55 -19.64
C TYR A 283 0.56 -1.26 -18.92
N GLY A 284 1.47 -0.30 -18.72
CA GLY A 284 1.18 1.03 -18.19
C GLY A 284 0.28 1.85 -19.13
N ASP A 285 0.52 1.73 -20.44
CA ASP A 285 -0.27 2.37 -21.50
C ASP A 285 -1.65 1.71 -21.72
N GLN A 286 -1.98 0.66 -20.95
CA GLN A 286 -3.19 -0.16 -21.08
C GLN A 286 -3.34 -0.88 -22.44
N ASP A 287 -2.28 -0.97 -23.24
CA ASP A 287 -2.24 -1.76 -24.47
C ASP A 287 -1.87 -3.21 -24.17
N PHE A 288 -2.84 -3.94 -23.59
CA PHE A 288 -2.65 -5.34 -23.21
C PHE A 288 -2.45 -6.27 -24.42
N ALA A 289 -2.98 -5.90 -25.60
CA ALA A 289 -2.80 -6.69 -26.81
C ALA A 289 -1.35 -6.63 -27.31
N ALA A 290 -0.75 -5.44 -27.35
CA ALA A 290 0.66 -5.30 -27.71
C ALA A 290 1.58 -5.88 -26.64
N ALA A 291 1.25 -5.70 -25.35
CA ALA A 291 1.97 -6.35 -24.25
C ALA A 291 1.97 -7.88 -24.40
N ASN A 292 0.83 -8.48 -24.72
CA ASN A 292 0.72 -9.92 -24.93
C ASN A 292 1.60 -10.42 -26.10
N ARG A 293 1.61 -9.69 -27.22
CA ARG A 293 2.47 -10.02 -28.36
C ARG A 293 3.95 -9.99 -27.99
N LYS A 294 4.37 -8.98 -27.22
CA LYS A 294 5.75 -8.86 -26.76
C LYS A 294 6.13 -10.00 -25.82
N ILE A 295 5.24 -10.39 -24.90
CA ILE A 295 5.44 -11.56 -24.03
C ILE A 295 5.60 -12.84 -24.86
N ASN A 296 4.81 -13.03 -25.92
CA ASN A 296 4.96 -14.21 -26.79
C ASN A 296 6.31 -14.23 -27.51
N GLN A 297 6.82 -13.07 -27.94
CA GLN A 297 8.17 -12.97 -28.51
C GLN A 297 9.24 -13.36 -27.50
N LEU A 298 9.13 -12.87 -26.25
CA LEU A 298 10.03 -13.27 -25.17
C LEU A 298 9.96 -14.77 -24.87
N TRP A 299 8.77 -15.35 -24.93
CA TRP A 299 8.58 -16.78 -24.73
C TRP A 299 9.28 -17.63 -25.80
N SER A 300 9.39 -17.10 -27.03
CA SER A 300 10.09 -17.78 -28.13
C SER A 300 11.61 -17.83 -27.96
N LEU A 301 12.18 -16.91 -27.18
CA LEU A 301 13.61 -16.91 -26.82
C LEU A 301 13.96 -17.99 -25.78
N LEU A 302 12.95 -18.53 -25.08
CA LEU A 302 13.08 -19.56 -24.04
C LEU A 302 12.72 -20.97 -24.56
N LYS A 303 12.87 -21.19 -25.87
CA LYS A 303 12.64 -22.49 -26.51
C LYS A 303 13.92 -23.27 -26.66
#